data_AF-A0AAE1MRD8-F1
#
_entry.id   AF-A0AAE1MRD8-F1
#
_cell.length_a   1.000
_cell.length_b   1.000
_cell.length_c   1.000
_cell.angle_alpha   90.00
_cell.angle_beta   90.00
_cell.angle_gamma   90.00
#
_symmetry.space_group_name_H-M   'P 1'
#
loop_
_entity.id
_entity.type
_entity.pdbx_description
1 polymer ?
#
loop_
_entity_poly.entity_id
_entity_poly.type
_entity_poly.pdbx_seq_one_letter_code
_entity_poly.pdbx_strand_id
1 'polypeptide(L)'
;MMKNRSRKNEETNESFNKYESIDRPKSKTMKKKKKKNNNLPRLGAGGLSLTAFANAKSKDDHYNPAIIKKQREFYENAKKVKKFKKLLKQQTGQNDVSLTQRMIESENGVEGDREKSKKRIKKDASLGLEELYKKKHEEKERERLEREATIRAKKEEIEKAESQRKAMRDKMFKKTRKGQPVMKYRIEHLLGTIQGSTKN
;
A
#
# COMPACT_ATOMS: atom_id res chain seq x y z
N MET A 1 22.39 -65.79 6.51
CA MET A 1 23.38 -65.20 7.44
C MET A 1 22.82 -63.91 8.01
N MET A 2 22.59 -63.88 9.32
CA MET A 2 22.17 -62.70 10.10
C MET A 2 23.40 -62.00 10.67
N LYS A 3 23.37 -60.65 10.73
CA LYS A 3 24.24 -59.74 11.53
C LYS A 3 23.75 -58.31 11.23
N ASN A 4 23.62 -57.35 12.13
CA ASN A 4 23.28 -57.27 13.55
C ASN A 4 22.75 -55.84 13.75
N ARG A 5 21.78 -55.68 14.65
CA ARG A 5 21.21 -54.40 15.09
C ARG A 5 22.22 -53.60 15.91
N SER A 6 22.14 -52.27 15.85
CA SER A 6 22.33 -51.43 17.04
C SER A 6 21.40 -50.21 16.97
N ARG A 7 20.45 -50.18 17.90
CA ARG A 7 19.62 -49.03 18.27
C ARG A 7 20.33 -48.36 19.44
N LYS A 8 20.55 -47.05 19.38
CA LYS A 8 20.79 -46.25 20.59
C LYS A 8 19.46 -45.67 21.06
N ASN A 9 18.97 -46.23 22.16
CA ASN A 9 18.05 -45.55 23.06
C ASN A 9 18.90 -44.76 24.05
N GLU A 10 18.49 -43.53 24.37
CA GLU A 10 18.73 -42.95 25.69
C GLU A 10 17.40 -42.39 26.21
N GLU A 11 17.15 -42.77 27.45
CA GLU A 11 15.97 -42.65 28.31
C GLU A 11 15.77 -41.20 28.80
N THR A 12 14.56 -40.64 28.74
CA THR A 12 13.60 -40.38 29.85
C THR A 12 14.17 -39.79 31.15
N ASN A 13 13.59 -38.66 31.58
CA ASN A 13 13.09 -38.33 32.95
C ASN A 13 12.72 -36.83 32.99
N GLU A 14 11.44 -36.45 32.89
CA GLU A 14 10.53 -36.21 34.03
C GLU A 14 11.12 -35.34 35.15
N SER A 15 10.64 -34.10 35.30
CA SER A 15 9.92 -33.70 36.52
C SER A 15 9.38 -32.27 36.44
N PHE A 16 8.06 -32.23 36.55
CA PHE A 16 7.20 -31.18 37.07
C PHE A 16 7.83 -30.42 38.25
N ASN A 17 7.74 -29.09 38.27
CA ASN A 17 7.69 -28.35 39.54
C ASN A 17 6.74 -27.15 39.43
N LYS A 18 5.73 -27.16 40.30
CA LYS A 18 4.58 -26.27 40.39
C LYS A 18 4.46 -25.87 41.87
N TYR A 19 4.19 -24.58 42.11
CA TYR A 19 3.97 -23.89 43.40
C TYR A 19 5.27 -23.64 44.21
N GLU A 20 5.48 -22.50 44.86
CA GLU A 20 4.53 -21.76 45.70
C GLU A 20 4.96 -20.28 45.95
N SER A 21 3.96 -19.52 46.34
CA SER A 21 3.82 -18.07 46.59
C SER A 21 4.69 -17.51 47.71
N ILE A 22 5.26 -16.30 47.55
CA ILE A 22 5.59 -15.41 48.68
C ILE A 22 5.25 -13.96 48.32
N ASP A 23 4.40 -13.37 49.16
CA ASP A 23 3.97 -11.97 49.21
C ASP A 23 5.13 -10.99 49.47
N ARG A 24 5.17 -9.87 48.74
CA ARG A 24 5.74 -8.61 49.27
C ARG A 24 5.17 -7.34 48.57
N PRO A 25 4.91 -6.24 49.31
CA PRO A 25 3.96 -5.21 48.88
C PRO A 25 4.57 -4.04 48.08
N LYS A 26 3.62 -3.34 47.43
CA LYS A 26 3.66 -2.09 46.66
C LYS A 26 4.70 -1.06 47.10
N SER A 27 5.44 -0.48 46.14
CA SER A 27 5.96 0.89 46.24
C SER A 27 5.29 1.80 45.19
N LYS A 28 4.43 2.69 45.68
CA LYS A 28 3.87 3.82 44.92
C LYS A 28 4.97 4.89 44.82
N THR A 29 5.61 5.05 43.67
CA THR A 29 6.34 6.28 43.37
C THR A 29 5.50 7.16 42.46
N MET A 30 4.71 8.03 43.09
CA MET A 30 4.11 9.17 42.39
C MET A 30 5.22 10.15 42.00
N LYS A 31 5.58 10.20 40.71
CA LYS A 31 6.25 11.39 40.15
C LYS A 31 5.22 12.24 39.42
N LYS A 32 4.66 13.21 40.16
CA LYS A 32 3.85 14.30 39.58
C LYS A 32 4.76 15.33 38.91
N LYS A 33 4.31 15.75 37.72
CA LYS A 33 4.58 17.01 37.00
C LYS A 33 5.99 17.25 36.43
N LYS A 34 6.07 17.22 35.10
CA LYS A 34 6.36 18.44 34.33
C LYS A 34 5.46 18.46 33.09
N LYS A 35 4.50 19.40 33.07
CA LYS A 35 3.85 19.84 31.83
C LYS A 35 4.96 20.41 30.95
N LYS A 36 5.45 19.62 30.00
CA LYS A 36 6.21 20.18 28.87
C LYS A 36 5.16 20.69 27.89
N ASN A 37 5.23 21.97 27.56
CA ASN A 37 4.41 22.56 26.53
C ASN A 37 4.61 21.76 25.24
N ASN A 38 3.53 21.19 24.72
CA ASN A 38 3.53 20.40 23.50
C ASN A 38 3.61 21.34 22.29
N ASN A 39 4.78 21.94 22.07
CA ASN A 39 5.19 22.28 20.72
C ASN A 39 5.70 20.97 20.12
N LEU A 40 4.76 20.17 19.60
CA LEU A 40 5.11 19.03 18.76
C LEU A 40 6.06 19.56 17.69
N PRO A 41 7.28 18.98 17.53
CA PRO A 41 8.09 19.33 16.38
C PRO A 41 7.25 19.04 15.14
N ARG A 42 7.02 20.08 14.32
CA ARG A 42 6.51 19.92 12.95
C ARG A 42 7.29 18.76 12.33
N LEU A 43 6.57 17.83 11.69
CA LEU A 43 7.19 16.90 10.75
C LEU A 43 8.09 17.74 9.82
N GLY A 44 9.41 17.65 10.00
CA GLY A 44 10.40 18.44 9.27
C GLY A 44 11.46 19.17 10.11
N ALA A 45 11.35 19.26 11.44
CA ALA A 45 12.33 20.01 12.25
C ALA A 45 13.52 19.19 12.79
N GLY A 46 13.55 17.88 12.56
CA GLY A 46 14.67 17.02 12.93
C GLY A 46 14.85 15.96 11.85
N GLY A 47 15.87 16.14 11.01
CA GLY A 47 16.25 15.14 10.02
C GLY A 47 16.49 13.78 10.68
N LEU A 48 16.35 12.70 9.90
CA LEU A 48 16.69 11.36 10.38
C LEU A 48 18.08 11.39 11.02
N SER A 49 18.22 10.80 12.21
CA SER A 49 19.51 10.68 12.88
C SER A 49 20.54 10.06 11.92
N LEU A 50 21.81 10.46 12.00
CA LEU A 50 22.88 9.94 11.14
C LEU A 50 22.91 8.40 11.12
N THR A 51 22.61 7.77 12.26
CA THR A 51 22.44 6.32 12.41
C THR A 51 21.28 5.77 11.58
N ALA A 52 20.15 6.48 11.50
CA ALA A 52 19.00 6.10 10.69
C ALA A 52 19.26 6.31 9.19
N PHE A 53 20.01 7.35 8.81
CA PHE A 53 20.42 7.58 7.43
C PHE A 53 21.43 6.51 6.95
N ALA A 54 22.42 6.17 7.77
CA ALA A 54 23.36 5.09 7.49
C ALA A 54 22.65 3.73 7.42
N ASN A 55 21.69 3.49 8.32
CA ASN A 55 20.93 2.24 8.34
C ASN A 55 19.83 2.12 7.27
N ALA A 56 19.46 3.23 6.61
CA ALA A 56 18.46 3.21 5.54
C ALA A 56 18.93 2.47 4.27
N LYS A 57 20.24 2.26 4.11
CA LYS A 57 20.83 1.51 3.00
C LYS A 57 21.43 0.16 3.40
N SER A 58 21.63 -0.09 4.70
CA SER A 58 22.31 -1.31 5.19
C SER A 58 21.37 -2.42 5.61
N LYS A 59 20.09 -2.12 5.85
CA LYS A 59 19.07 -3.15 6.02
C LYS A 59 18.67 -3.63 4.64
N ASP A 60 18.79 -4.94 4.43
CA ASP A 60 18.17 -5.63 3.31
C ASP A 60 16.65 -5.56 3.53
N ASP A 61 16.09 -4.38 3.23
CA ASP A 61 14.67 -4.08 3.35
C ASP A 61 13.98 -4.91 2.28
N HIS A 62 13.67 -6.16 2.65
CA HIS A 62 12.90 -7.09 1.84
C HIS A 62 11.53 -6.46 1.59
N TYR A 63 11.45 -5.69 0.51
CA TYR A 63 10.29 -4.91 0.15
C TYR A 63 9.15 -5.85 -0.21
N ASN A 64 8.30 -6.13 0.78
CA ASN A 64 7.09 -6.92 0.59
C ASN A 64 5.88 -5.99 0.55
N PRO A 65 5.33 -5.68 -0.65
CA PRO A 65 4.22 -4.75 -0.79
C PRO A 65 2.95 -5.22 -0.04
N ALA A 66 2.76 -6.53 0.16
CA ALA A 66 1.61 -7.07 0.88
C ALA A 66 1.65 -6.73 2.38
N ILE A 67 2.83 -6.80 3.00
CA ILE A 67 3.02 -6.46 4.41
C ILE A 67 2.78 -4.96 4.63
N ILE A 68 3.34 -4.12 3.75
CA ILE A 68 3.16 -2.66 3.81
C ILE A 68 1.68 -2.30 3.65
N LYS A 69 0.98 -2.93 2.70
CA LYS A 69 -0.46 -2.73 2.50
C LYS A 69 -1.26 -3.10 3.75
N LYS A 70 -0.99 -4.26 4.35
CA LYS A 70 -1.65 -4.72 5.58
C LYS A 70 -1.43 -3.77 6.76
N GLN A 71 -0.21 -3.26 6.93
CA GLN A 71 0.10 -2.27 7.98
C GLN A 71 -0.64 -0.95 7.78
N ARG A 72 -0.69 -0.44 6.54
CA ARG A 72 -1.45 0.77 6.19
C ARG A 72 -2.94 0.60 6.48
N GLU A 73 -3.52 -0.51 6.06
CA GLU A 73 -4.93 -0.83 6.31
C GLU A 73 -5.24 -0.94 7.80
N PHE A 74 -4.40 -1.63 8.57
CA PHE A 74 -4.56 -1.74 10.02
C PHE A 74 -4.57 -0.35 10.69
N TYR A 75 -3.65 0.52 10.29
CA TYR A 75 -3.56 1.88 10.81
C TYR A 75 -4.79 2.73 10.46
N GLU A 76 -5.25 2.68 9.21
CA GLU A 76 -6.47 3.40 8.78
C GLU A 76 -7.72 2.87 9.50
N ASN A 77 -7.81 1.56 9.70
CA ASN A 77 -8.92 0.97 10.45
C ASN A 77 -8.89 1.39 11.93
N ALA A 78 -7.72 1.38 12.57
CA ALA A 78 -7.56 1.86 13.95
C ALA A 78 -7.98 3.34 14.10
N LYS A 79 -7.65 4.20 13.12
CA LYS A 79 -8.12 5.58 13.08
C LYS A 79 -9.65 5.67 13.00
N LYS A 80 -10.27 4.91 12.10
CA LYS A 80 -11.73 4.89 11.94
C LYS A 80 -12.42 4.44 13.24
N VAL A 81 -11.93 3.37 13.86
CA VAL A 81 -12.44 2.89 15.16
C VAL A 81 -12.28 3.95 16.25
N LYS A 82 -11.12 4.61 16.33
CA LYS A 82 -10.90 5.70 17.30
C LYS A 82 -11.84 6.89 17.06
N LYS A 83 -12.05 7.27 15.80
CA LYS A 83 -13.00 8.33 15.41
C LYS A 83 -14.43 7.96 15.81
N PHE A 84 -14.86 6.74 15.52
CA PHE A 84 -16.18 6.23 15.89
C PHE A 84 -16.38 6.20 17.41
N LYS A 85 -15.42 5.65 18.16
CA LYS A 85 -15.46 5.65 19.63
C LYS A 85 -15.54 7.07 20.20
N LYS A 86 -14.88 8.05 19.57
CA LYS A 86 -14.96 9.46 19.97
C LYS A 86 -16.35 10.04 19.73
N LEU A 87 -16.96 9.75 18.57
CA LEU A 87 -18.34 10.17 18.25
C LEU A 87 -19.36 9.55 19.20
N LEU A 88 -19.23 8.24 19.49
CA LEU A 88 -20.09 7.56 20.46
C LEU A 88 -20.02 8.21 21.85
N LYS A 89 -18.82 8.55 22.33
CA LYS A 89 -18.63 9.26 23.60
C LYS A 89 -19.26 10.66 23.60
N GLN A 90 -19.23 11.36 22.48
CA GLN A 90 -19.91 12.66 22.36
C GLN A 90 -21.43 12.51 22.42
N GLN A 91 -21.98 11.50 21.76
CA GLN A 91 -23.42 11.22 21.81
C GLN A 91 -23.87 10.83 23.22
N THR A 92 -23.16 9.90 23.88
CA THR A 92 -23.49 9.48 25.26
C THR A 92 -23.28 10.59 26.28
N GLY A 93 -22.27 11.45 26.11
CA GLY A 93 -22.03 12.59 27.01
C GLY A 93 -22.95 13.80 26.81
N GLN A 94 -23.66 13.91 25.67
CA GLN A 94 -24.62 14.99 25.41
C GLN A 94 -26.07 14.65 25.77
N ASN A 95 -26.35 13.38 26.08
CA ASN A 95 -27.70 12.93 26.42
C ASN A 95 -28.16 13.35 27.83
N ASP A 96 -27.26 13.76 28.74
CA ASP A 96 -27.63 14.17 30.10
C ASP A 96 -27.99 15.66 30.28
N VAL A 97 -27.62 16.55 29.34
CA VAL A 97 -27.80 18.01 29.54
C VAL A 97 -28.47 18.72 28.36
N SER A 98 -28.42 18.17 27.13
CA SER A 98 -28.80 18.96 25.92
C SER A 98 -30.17 18.66 25.30
N LEU A 99 -30.89 17.63 25.78
CA LEU A 99 -32.23 17.30 25.28
C LEU A 99 -33.30 18.24 25.84
N THR A 100 -33.18 18.67 27.10
CA THR A 100 -34.11 19.60 27.74
C THR A 100 -34.01 21.03 27.18
N GLN A 101 -32.82 21.47 26.79
CA GLN A 101 -32.63 22.85 26.31
C GLN A 101 -33.03 23.05 24.83
N ARG A 102 -32.95 22.01 23.99
CA ARG A 102 -33.25 22.12 22.55
C ARG A 102 -34.74 22.01 22.21
N MET A 103 -35.58 21.48 23.11
CA MET A 103 -37.03 21.42 22.91
C MET A 103 -37.74 22.74 23.22
N ILE A 104 -37.19 23.58 24.10
CA ILE A 104 -37.83 24.83 24.56
C ILE A 104 -37.66 25.98 23.54
N GLU A 105 -36.59 25.99 22.75
CA GLU A 105 -36.31 27.08 21.79
C GLU A 105 -37.08 26.97 20.44
N SER A 106 -37.87 25.91 20.24
CA SER A 106 -38.52 25.64 18.94
C SER A 106 -39.90 26.29 18.77
N GLU A 107 -40.44 26.98 19.79
CA GLU A 107 -41.83 27.45 19.78
C GLU A 107 -42.00 28.98 19.61
N ASN A 108 -40.92 29.78 19.64
CA ASN A 108 -41.04 31.25 19.57
C ASN A 108 -40.05 31.89 18.59
N GLY A 109 -40.52 32.32 17.41
CA GLY A 109 -39.74 33.16 16.50
C GLY A 109 -40.35 33.39 15.12
N VAL A 110 -41.06 34.51 14.98
CA VAL A 110 -41.71 35.07 13.78
C VAL A 110 -40.69 35.49 12.68
N GLU A 111 -41.21 35.68 11.46
CA GLU A 111 -40.71 36.60 10.40
C GLU A 111 -39.79 36.09 9.27
N GLY A 112 -40.44 35.72 8.16
CA GLY A 112 -40.43 36.49 6.91
C GLY A 112 -39.09 37.02 6.36
N ASP A 113 -38.77 36.59 5.14
CA ASP A 113 -37.98 37.32 4.12
C ASP A 113 -36.45 37.13 4.02
N ARG A 114 -35.82 36.25 4.81
CA ARG A 114 -34.39 35.89 4.65
C ARG A 114 -34.08 34.66 3.78
N GLU A 115 -35.08 33.96 3.25
CA GLU A 115 -34.87 32.69 2.54
C GLU A 115 -34.48 32.84 1.06
N LYS A 116 -34.95 33.88 0.38
CA LYS A 116 -34.81 33.99 -1.10
C LYS A 116 -33.38 34.31 -1.54
N SER A 117 -32.62 35.09 -0.75
CA SER A 117 -31.22 35.44 -1.04
C SER A 117 -30.24 34.29 -0.78
N LYS A 118 -30.45 33.50 0.28
CA LYS A 118 -29.64 32.30 0.58
C LYS A 118 -29.80 31.20 -0.47
N LYS A 119 -30.94 31.13 -1.16
CA LYS A 119 -31.20 30.13 -2.22
C LYS A 119 -30.43 30.40 -3.52
N ARG A 120 -30.14 31.66 -3.86
CA ARG A 120 -29.39 32.03 -5.08
C ARG A 120 -27.88 31.79 -4.91
N ILE A 121 -27.30 32.20 -3.78
CA ILE A 121 -25.85 32.02 -3.48
C ILE A 121 -25.46 30.53 -3.43
N LYS A 122 -26.33 29.65 -2.95
CA LYS A 122 -26.07 28.19 -2.91
C LYS A 122 -26.03 27.53 -4.29
N LYS A 123 -26.74 28.06 -5.29
CA LYS A 123 -26.77 27.49 -6.65
C LYS A 123 -25.46 27.76 -7.39
N ASP A 124 -24.93 28.98 -7.31
CA ASP A 124 -23.66 29.33 -7.97
C ASP A 124 -22.46 28.57 -7.36
N ALA A 125 -22.46 28.36 -6.03
CA ALA A 125 -21.44 27.54 -5.37
C ALA A 125 -21.55 26.04 -5.73
N SER A 126 -22.75 25.53 -6.00
CA SER A 126 -22.95 24.13 -6.40
C SER A 126 -22.52 23.85 -7.85
N LEU A 127 -22.65 24.84 -8.74
CA LEU A 127 -22.20 24.74 -10.14
C LEU A 127 -20.67 24.64 -10.23
N GLY A 128 -19.93 25.43 -9.45
CA GLY A 128 -18.47 25.35 -9.41
C GLY A 128 -17.93 24.00 -8.89
N LEU A 129 -18.65 23.36 -7.97
CA LEU A 129 -18.27 22.02 -7.47
C LEU A 129 -18.48 20.95 -8.54
N GLU A 130 -19.59 21.00 -9.26
CA GLU A 130 -19.89 20.07 -10.35
C GLU A 130 -18.87 20.20 -11.51
N GLU A 131 -18.50 21.42 -11.86
CA GLU A 131 -17.46 21.70 -12.87
C GLU A 131 -16.08 21.17 -12.44
N LEU A 132 -15.71 21.29 -11.17
CA LEU A 132 -14.47 20.72 -10.63
C LEU A 132 -14.45 19.19 -10.72
N TYR A 133 -15.58 18.54 -10.46
CA TYR A 133 -15.71 17.09 -10.60
C TYR A 133 -15.60 16.63 -12.06
N LYS A 134 -16.25 17.34 -12.98
CA LYS A 134 -16.19 17.04 -14.42
C LYS A 134 -14.76 17.19 -14.95
N LYS A 135 -14.09 18.31 -14.65
CA LYS A 135 -12.69 18.54 -15.05
C LYS A 135 -11.74 17.46 -14.53
N LYS A 136 -11.86 17.09 -13.25
CA LYS A 136 -11.03 16.02 -12.66
C LYS A 136 -11.28 14.65 -13.29
N HIS A 137 -12.52 14.36 -13.68
CA HIS A 137 -12.84 13.12 -14.39
C HIS A 137 -12.25 13.11 -15.79
N GLU A 138 -12.38 14.20 -16.54
CA GLU A 138 -11.84 14.36 -17.89
C GLU A 138 -10.31 14.27 -17.91
N GLU A 139 -9.61 14.86 -16.95
CA GLU A 139 -8.16 14.73 -16.82
C GLU A 139 -7.73 13.29 -16.53
N LYS A 140 -8.46 12.60 -15.66
CA LYS A 140 -8.18 11.19 -15.32
C LYS A 140 -8.43 10.24 -16.49
N GLU A 141 -9.47 10.49 -17.28
CA GLU A 141 -9.75 9.70 -18.49
C GLU A 141 -8.70 9.98 -19.59
N ARG A 142 -8.25 11.22 -19.74
CA ARG A 142 -7.14 11.56 -20.64
C ARG A 142 -5.85 10.86 -20.23
N GLU A 143 -5.50 10.88 -18.94
CA GLU A 143 -4.31 10.19 -18.42
C GLU A 143 -4.39 8.66 -18.62
N ARG A 144 -5.58 8.07 -18.52
CA ARG A 144 -5.81 6.66 -18.84
C ARG A 144 -5.57 6.37 -20.32
N LEU A 145 -6.12 7.20 -21.19
CA LEU A 145 -5.99 7.05 -22.64
C LEU A 145 -4.53 7.17 -23.11
N GLU A 146 -3.78 8.13 -22.57
CA GLU A 146 -2.35 8.30 -22.86
C GLU A 146 -1.53 7.09 -22.39
N ARG A 147 -1.79 6.60 -21.17
CA ARG A 147 -1.14 5.38 -20.68
C ARG A 147 -1.47 4.17 -21.54
N GLU A 148 -2.73 3.98 -21.90
CA GLU A 148 -3.14 2.88 -22.77
C GLU A 148 -2.50 2.97 -24.15
N ALA A 149 -2.34 4.16 -24.72
CA ALA A 149 -1.65 4.37 -25.98
C ALA A 149 -0.17 3.96 -25.89
N THR A 150 0.54 4.38 -24.82
CA THR A 150 1.95 3.97 -24.63
C THR A 150 2.10 2.46 -24.42
N ILE A 151 1.15 1.83 -23.72
CA ILE A 151 1.15 0.39 -23.50
C ILE A 151 0.89 -0.35 -24.81
N ARG A 152 -0.06 0.11 -25.64
CA ARG A 152 -0.33 -0.48 -26.95
C ARG A 152 0.88 -0.39 -27.87
N ALA A 153 1.51 0.78 -27.95
CA ALA A 153 2.72 0.97 -28.77
C ALA A 153 3.84 0.00 -28.35
N LYS A 154 4.10 -0.13 -27.04
CA LYS A 154 5.09 -1.08 -26.51
C LYS A 154 4.72 -2.54 -26.80
N LYS A 155 3.43 -2.89 -26.69
CA LYS A 155 2.95 -4.25 -27.00
C LYS A 155 3.17 -4.59 -28.48
N GLU A 156 2.85 -3.66 -29.37
CA GLU A 156 3.05 -3.85 -30.81
C GLU A 156 4.53 -4.00 -31.17
N GLU A 157 5.42 -3.21 -30.53
CA GLU A 157 6.87 -3.34 -30.69
C GLU A 157 7.37 -4.72 -30.23
N ILE A 158 6.91 -5.19 -29.05
CA ILE A 158 7.25 -6.52 -28.53
C ILE A 158 6.77 -7.62 -29.48
N GLU A 159 5.52 -7.53 -29.97
CA GLU A 159 4.96 -8.52 -30.88
C GLU A 159 5.70 -8.56 -32.23
N LYS A 160 6.12 -7.41 -32.75
CA LYS A 160 6.99 -7.33 -33.93
C LYS A 160 8.35 -7.98 -33.69
N ALA A 161 9.00 -7.69 -32.58
CA ALA A 161 10.27 -8.32 -32.23
C ALA A 161 10.12 -9.84 -32.01
N GLU A 162 9.04 -10.27 -31.35
CA GLU A 162 8.75 -11.68 -31.10
C GLU A 162 8.44 -12.45 -32.39
N SER A 163 7.64 -11.87 -33.29
CA SER A 163 7.33 -12.47 -34.59
C SER A 163 8.59 -12.61 -35.46
N GLN A 164 9.47 -11.61 -35.46
CA GLN A 164 10.78 -11.70 -36.11
C GLN A 164 11.65 -12.80 -35.49
N ARG A 165 11.74 -12.85 -34.16
CA ARG A 165 12.49 -13.90 -33.44
C ARG A 165 11.95 -15.29 -33.76
N LYS A 166 10.63 -15.46 -33.79
CA LYS A 166 9.96 -16.71 -34.12
C LYS A 166 10.24 -17.12 -35.56
N ALA A 167 10.10 -16.20 -36.52
CA ALA A 167 10.41 -16.49 -37.92
C ALA A 167 11.88 -16.89 -38.14
N MET A 168 12.82 -16.19 -37.49
CA MET A 168 14.24 -16.56 -37.48
C MET A 168 14.45 -17.95 -36.86
N ARG A 169 13.81 -18.22 -35.72
CA ARG A 169 13.87 -19.51 -35.02
C ARG A 169 13.36 -20.65 -35.90
N ASP A 170 12.22 -20.45 -36.55
CA ASP A 170 11.61 -21.45 -37.43
C ASP A 170 12.54 -21.78 -38.61
N LYS A 171 13.14 -20.77 -39.24
CA LYS A 171 14.17 -20.98 -40.30
C LYS A 171 15.37 -21.78 -39.78
N MET A 172 15.84 -21.49 -38.57
CA MET A 172 17.01 -22.16 -37.97
C MET A 172 16.79 -23.62 -37.63
N PHE A 173 15.57 -23.98 -37.23
CA PHE A 173 15.20 -25.34 -36.88
C PHE A 173 14.73 -26.17 -38.07
N LYS A 174 14.69 -25.61 -39.29
CA LYS A 174 14.42 -26.40 -40.50
C LYS A 174 15.49 -27.47 -40.70
N LYS A 175 15.02 -28.69 -40.98
CA LYS A 175 15.85 -29.87 -41.22
C LYS A 175 15.62 -30.42 -42.63
N THR A 176 16.64 -31.05 -43.18
CA THR A 176 16.59 -31.81 -44.43
C THR A 176 15.86 -33.15 -44.20
N ARG A 177 15.59 -33.89 -45.28
CA ARG A 177 14.98 -35.22 -45.21
C ARG A 177 15.72 -36.20 -44.29
N LYS A 178 17.05 -36.06 -44.16
CA LYS A 178 17.91 -36.89 -43.29
C LYS A 178 18.03 -36.32 -41.85
N GLY A 179 17.27 -35.28 -41.50
CA GLY A 179 17.27 -34.68 -40.16
C GLY A 179 18.42 -33.69 -39.90
N GLN A 180 19.32 -33.48 -40.85
CA GLN A 180 20.38 -32.49 -40.74
C GLN A 180 19.81 -31.07 -40.86
N PRO A 181 20.36 -30.07 -40.16
CA PRO A 181 19.92 -28.69 -40.29
C PRO A 181 20.14 -28.16 -41.71
N VAL A 182 19.19 -27.37 -42.20
CA VAL A 182 19.30 -26.74 -43.53
C VAL A 182 20.34 -25.63 -43.46
N MET A 183 21.51 -25.86 -44.07
CA MET A 183 22.67 -24.97 -43.99
C MET A 183 22.42 -23.58 -44.59
N LYS A 184 21.54 -23.45 -45.60
CA LYS A 184 21.17 -22.15 -46.20
C LYS A 184 20.82 -21.10 -45.14
N TYR A 185 19.91 -21.43 -44.22
CA TYR A 185 19.42 -20.49 -43.21
C TYR A 185 20.44 -20.24 -42.10
N ARG A 186 21.30 -21.21 -41.79
CA ARG A 186 22.38 -21.04 -40.80
C ARG A 186 23.47 -20.12 -41.32
N ILE A 187 23.89 -20.32 -42.57
CA ILE A 187 24.90 -19.49 -43.23
C ILE A 187 24.38 -18.05 -43.35
N GLU A 188 23.14 -17.85 -43.78
CA GLU A 188 22.49 -16.53 -43.87
C GLU A 188 22.56 -15.77 -42.53
N HIS A 189 22.27 -16.44 -41.42
CA HIS A 189 22.37 -15.82 -40.10
C HIS A 189 23.80 -15.53 -39.66
N LEU A 190 24.73 -16.47 -39.86
CA LEU A 190 26.15 -16.23 -39.54
C LEU A 190 26.68 -15.00 -40.29
N LEU A 191 26.38 -14.91 -41.58
CA LEU A 191 26.71 -13.74 -42.41
C LEU A 191 26.05 -12.47 -41.90
N GLY A 192 24.75 -12.51 -41.56
CA GLY A 192 24.05 -11.36 -40.99
C GLY A 192 24.63 -10.90 -39.64
N THR A 193 25.06 -11.84 -38.80
CA THR A 193 25.66 -11.55 -37.48
C THR A 193 27.03 -10.89 -37.66
N ILE A 194 27.85 -11.40 -38.59
CA ILE A 194 29.15 -10.81 -38.92
C ILE A 194 28.96 -9.40 -39.49
N GLN A 195 28.08 -9.22 -40.47
CA GLN A 195 27.81 -7.90 -41.07
C GLN A 195 27.25 -6.88 -40.08
N GLY A 196 26.37 -7.33 -39.16
CA GLY A 196 25.86 -6.49 -38.08
C GLY A 196 26.96 -6.08 -37.10
N SER A 197 27.89 -6.99 -36.78
CA SER A 197 29.02 -6.70 -35.89
C SER A 197 30.04 -5.72 -36.52
N THR A 198 30.20 -5.73 -37.84
CA THR A 198 31.14 -4.83 -38.55
C THR A 198 30.58 -3.42 -38.82
N LYS A 199 29.26 -3.24 -38.71
CA LYS A 199 28.58 -1.96 -38.98
C LYS A 199 28.30 -1.14 -37.71
N ASN A 200 28.52 -1.72 -36.53
CA ASN A 200 28.37 -1.07 -35.24
C ASN A 200 29.70 -0.54 -34.71
#